data_AF-A0A7Y7YJA1-F1
#
_entry.id   AF-A0A7Y7YJA1-F1
#
_cell.length_a   1.000
_cell.length_b   1.000
_cell.length_c   1.000
_cell.angle_alpha   90.00
_cell.angle_beta   90.00
_cell.angle_gamma   90.00
#
_symmetry.space_group_name_H-M   'P 1'
#
loop_
_entity.id
_entity.type
_entity.pdbx_description
1 polymer ?
#
loop_
_entity_poly.entity_id
_entity_poly.type
_entity_poly.pdbx_seq_one_letter_code
_entity_poly.pdbx_strand_id
1 'polypeptide(L)'
;PLLILGTLIFTVVVTGVYGWVIERVAYKPLRNSTRLAPLISAIGISLILQNYAQIAQGAKQQGIPTLLAGAWRVDIGTGFVQLTYTKVFILVAAFAGMALLTYIIKYTKLGRMCRATQQDRKMASILGINTDRVI
;
A
#
# COMPACT_ATOMS: atom_id res chain seq x y z
N PRO A 1 -20.54 11.11 9.11
CA PRO A 1 -20.27 9.64 9.05
C PRO A 1 -20.27 9.09 7.61
N LEU A 2 -21.35 9.30 6.84
CA LEU A 2 -21.46 8.87 5.43
C LEU A 2 -20.39 9.49 4.51
N LEU A 3 -20.10 10.79 4.66
CA LEU A 3 -19.06 11.47 3.88
C LEU A 3 -17.65 10.88 4.10
N ILE A 4 -17.35 10.43 5.32
CA ILE A 4 -16.04 9.85 5.67
C ILE A 4 -15.89 8.44 5.06
N LEU A 5 -16.96 7.64 5.07
CA LEU A 5 -16.98 6.34 4.39
C LEU A 5 -16.85 6.50 2.87
N GLY A 6 -17.52 7.50 2.30
CA GLY A 6 -17.43 7.84 0.88
C GLY A 6 -16.02 8.25 0.45
N THR A 7 -15.36 9.13 1.22
CA THR A 7 -13.97 9.53 0.91
C THR A 7 -12.99 8.38 1.12
N LEU A 8 -13.19 7.53 2.12
CA LEU A 8 -12.34 6.36 2.36
C LEU A 8 -12.39 5.38 1.18
N ILE A 9 -13.58 5.01 0.71
CA ILE A 9 -13.73 4.12 -0.44
C ILE A 9 -13.12 4.77 -1.69
N PHE A 10 -13.39 6.06 -1.90
CA PHE A 10 -12.83 6.81 -3.03
C PHE A 10 -11.29 6.82 -3.01
N THR A 11 -10.67 7.10 -1.87
CA THR A 11 -9.20 7.07 -1.73
C THR A 11 -8.65 5.66 -1.97
N VAL A 12 -9.28 4.61 -1.45
CA VAL A 12 -8.85 3.23 -1.68
C VAL A 12 -8.86 2.89 -3.18
N VAL A 13 -9.92 3.27 -3.89
CA VAL A 13 -10.03 3.02 -5.33
C VAL A 13 -8.99 3.82 -6.11
N VAL A 14 -8.85 5.12 -5.83
CA VAL A 14 -7.89 5.99 -6.54
C VAL A 14 -6.45 5.52 -6.30
N THR A 15 -6.06 5.25 -5.05
CA THR A 15 -4.71 4.75 -4.75
C THR A 15 -4.47 3.36 -5.36
N GLY A 16 -5.49 2.50 -5.37
CA GLY A 16 -5.41 1.19 -6.03
C GLY A 16 -5.18 1.31 -7.54
N VAL A 17 -5.90 2.19 -8.22
CA VAL A 17 -5.72 2.46 -9.66
C VAL A 17 -4.33 3.03 -9.93
N TYR A 18 -3.87 3.99 -9.11
CA TYR A 18 -2.51 4.54 -9.23
C TYR A 18 -1.45 3.45 -9.12
N GLY A 19 -1.55 2.58 -8.11
CA GLY A 19 -0.63 1.45 -7.93
C GLY A 19 -0.63 0.51 -9.12
N TRP A 20 -1.81 0.17 -9.65
CA TRP A 20 -1.96 -0.69 -10.83
C TRP A 20 -1.34 -0.08 -12.09
N VAL A 21 -1.51 1.23 -12.32
CA VAL A 21 -0.89 1.94 -13.44
C VAL A 21 0.63 1.91 -13.34
N ILE A 22 1.17 2.19 -12.16
CA ILE A 22 2.63 2.18 -11.91
C ILE A 22 3.19 0.78 -12.17
N GLU A 23 2.53 -0.25 -11.68
CA GLU A 23 2.92 -1.64 -11.90
C GLU A 23 2.96 -1.98 -13.39
N ARG A 24 1.90 -1.62 -14.13
CA ARG A 24 1.75 -1.91 -15.55
C ARG A 24 2.80 -1.19 -16.40
N VAL A 25 3.09 0.08 -16.09
CA VAL A 25 3.95 0.95 -16.91
C VAL A 25 5.42 0.79 -16.57
N ALA A 26 5.76 0.72 -15.29
CA ALA A 26 7.16 0.79 -14.86
C ALA A 26 7.73 -0.57 -14.47
N TYR A 27 6.96 -1.43 -13.79
CA TYR A 27 7.46 -2.71 -13.30
C TYR A 27 7.29 -3.86 -14.29
N LYS A 28 6.14 -3.94 -14.99
CA LYS A 28 5.86 -5.01 -15.96
C LYS A 28 6.90 -5.14 -17.09
N PRO A 29 7.34 -4.07 -17.78
CA PRO A 29 8.30 -4.20 -18.87
C PRO A 29 9.72 -4.58 -18.39
N LEU A 30 10.05 -4.30 -17.13
CA LEU A 30 11.38 -4.56 -16.56
C LEU A 30 11.53 -5.95 -15.93
N ARG A 31 10.46 -6.76 -15.91
CA ARG A 31 10.43 -8.05 -15.21
C ARG A 31 11.36 -9.11 -15.80
N ASN A 32 11.77 -8.97 -17.06
CA ASN A 32 12.70 -9.88 -17.74
C ASN A 32 14.16 -9.42 -17.69
N SER A 33 14.44 -8.25 -17.12
CA SER A 33 15.79 -7.70 -16.99
C SER A 33 16.46 -8.13 -15.67
N THR A 34 17.77 -7.88 -15.57
CA THR A 34 18.57 -8.19 -14.38
C THR A 34 17.92 -7.64 -13.11
N ARG A 35 18.12 -8.32 -11.97
CA ARG A 35 17.47 -8.00 -10.67
C ARG A 35 17.70 -6.55 -10.20
N LEU A 36 18.67 -5.84 -10.78
CA LEU A 36 18.99 -4.44 -10.51
C LEU A 36 18.06 -3.44 -11.23
N ALA A 37 17.54 -3.78 -12.41
CA ALA A 37 16.70 -2.87 -13.20
C ALA A 37 15.38 -2.49 -12.49
N PRO A 38 14.63 -3.44 -11.86
CA PRO A 38 13.44 -3.09 -11.07
C PRO A 38 13.75 -2.18 -9.88
N LEU A 39 14.92 -2.31 -9.26
CA LEU A 39 15.33 -1.48 -8.11
C LEU A 39 15.53 -0.03 -8.54
N ILE A 40 16.23 0.20 -9.66
CA ILE A 40 16.48 1.54 -10.20
C ILE A 40 15.16 2.18 -10.66
N SER A 41 14.27 1.40 -11.28
CA SER A 41 12.94 1.88 -11.66
C SER A 41 12.10 2.31 -10.46
N ALA A 42 12.14 1.56 -9.35
CA ALA A 42 11.45 1.93 -8.12
C ALA A 42 11.92 3.29 -7.58
N ILE A 43 13.24 3.56 -7.61
CA ILE A 43 13.81 4.85 -7.23
C ILE A 43 13.30 5.96 -8.18
N GLY A 44 13.33 5.73 -9.48
CA GLY A 44 12.85 6.68 -10.49
C GLY A 44 11.37 7.04 -10.30
N ILE A 45 10.51 6.04 -10.09
CA ILE A 45 9.07 6.25 -9.81
C ILE A 45 8.87 7.04 -8.53
N SER A 46 9.62 6.72 -7.46
CA SER A 46 9.53 7.45 -6.19
C SER A 46 9.85 8.93 -6.37
N LEU A 47 10.90 9.26 -7.12
CA LEU A 47 11.27 10.65 -7.43
C LEU A 47 10.21 11.34 -8.30
N ILE A 48 9.67 10.66 -9.31
CA ILE A 48 8.61 11.21 -10.17
C ILE A 48 7.36 11.52 -9.34
N LEU A 49 6.92 10.59 -8.49
CA LEU A 49 5.76 10.79 -7.63
C LEU A 49 5.97 11.92 -6.62
N GLN A 50 7.15 11.98 -5.99
CA GLN A 50 7.49 13.05 -5.06
C GLN A 50 7.48 14.42 -5.75
N ASN A 51 8.12 14.55 -6.91
CA ASN A 51 8.13 15.80 -7.68
C ASN A 51 6.73 16.16 -8.21
N TYR A 52 5.97 15.18 -8.69
CA TYR A 52 4.59 15.39 -9.13
C TYR A 52 3.72 15.91 -7.97
N ALA A 53 3.83 15.31 -6.79
CA ALA A 53 3.11 15.77 -5.60
C ALA A 53 3.51 17.19 -5.20
N GLN A 54 4.81 17.52 -5.24
CA GLN A 54 5.32 18.88 -4.96
C GLN A 54 4.77 19.93 -5.93
N ILE A 55 4.72 19.61 -7.23
CA ILE A 55 4.17 20.51 -8.25
C ILE A 55 2.64 20.65 -8.10
N ALA A 56 1.93 19.54 -7.86
CA ALA A 56 0.47 19.53 -7.78
C ALA A 56 -0.08 20.19 -6.50
N GLN A 57 0.59 20.00 -5.35
CA GLN A 57 0.15 20.55 -4.06
C GLN A 57 0.79 21.91 -3.74
N GLY A 58 1.81 22.33 -4.51
CA GLY A 58 2.60 23.53 -4.26
C GLY A 58 3.49 23.40 -3.02
N ALA A 59 4.47 24.31 -2.87
CA ALA A 59 5.43 24.31 -1.76
C ALA A 59 4.83 24.63 -0.37
N LYS A 60 3.50 24.75 -0.25
CA LYS A 60 2.84 24.99 1.04
C LYS A 60 2.58 23.64 1.71
N GLN A 61 3.26 23.40 2.82
CA GLN A 61 2.96 22.34 3.77
C GLN A 61 1.51 22.53 4.27
N GLN A 62 0.55 21.96 3.56
CA GLN A 62 -0.84 21.98 3.96
C GLN A 62 -0.94 21.05 5.18
N GLY A 63 -0.87 21.63 6.39
CA GLY A 63 -1.02 20.88 7.62
C GLY A 63 -2.35 20.13 7.56
N ILE A 64 -2.30 18.79 7.61
CA ILE A 64 -3.48 17.94 7.53
C ILE A 64 -4.42 18.38 8.66
N PRO A 65 -5.56 19.02 8.37
CA PRO A 65 -6.48 19.40 9.43
C PRO A 65 -6.96 18.10 10.06
N THR A 66 -6.76 17.95 11.36
CA THR A 66 -7.22 16.77 12.11
C THR A 66 -8.74 16.73 12.04
N LEU A 67 -9.29 15.97 11.09
CA LEU A 67 -10.74 15.79 10.88
C LEU A 67 -11.44 15.13 12.09
N LEU A 68 -10.67 14.60 13.06
CA LEU A 68 -11.16 14.14 14.36
C LEU A 68 -10.50 14.95 15.49
N ALA A 69 -11.17 16.01 15.93
CA ALA A 69 -10.84 16.74 17.15
C ALA A 69 -11.29 15.91 18.38
N GLY A 70 -10.44 14.98 18.80
CA GLY A 70 -10.61 14.19 20.00
C GLY A 70 -9.30 13.49 20.36
N ALA A 71 -8.64 13.97 21.41
CA ALA A 71 -7.47 13.33 21.98
C ALA A 71 -7.79 12.93 23.40
N TRP A 72 -7.69 11.64 23.71
CA TRP A 72 -7.62 11.22 25.11
C TRP A 72 -6.23 11.62 25.59
N ARG A 73 -6.16 12.69 26.37
CA ARG A 73 -4.95 13.08 27.08
C ARG A 73 -4.90 12.22 28.34
N VAL A 74 -4.14 11.14 28.28
CA VAL A 74 -3.80 10.37 29.48
C VAL A 74 -2.50 10.95 30.00
N ASP A 75 -2.58 11.65 31.12
CA ASP A 75 -1.46 12.24 31.82
C ASP A 75 -0.71 11.14 32.59
N ILE A 76 0.49 10.79 32.16
CA ILE A 76 1.39 9.92 32.92
C ILE A 76 2.56 10.79 33.36
N GLY A 77 2.39 11.45 34.50
CA GLY A 77 3.44 12.03 35.36
C GLY A 77 4.38 13.08 34.75
N THR A 78 5.16 12.72 33.73
CA THR A 78 6.23 13.54 33.11
C THR A 78 6.21 13.53 31.57
N GLY A 79 5.19 12.96 30.92
CA GLY A 79 5.05 12.99 29.46
C GLY A 79 3.60 12.91 28.99
N PHE A 80 3.17 13.89 28.18
CA PHE A 80 1.85 13.90 27.57
C PHE A 80 1.82 12.96 26.35
N VAL A 81 1.32 11.74 26.51
CA VAL A 81 1.01 10.87 25.36
C VAL A 81 -0.38 11.23 24.84
N GLN A 82 -0.42 12.09 23.83
CA GLN A 82 -1.67 12.35 23.10
C GLN A 82 -2.01 11.14 22.22
N LEU A 83 -2.91 10.29 22.72
CA LEU A 83 -3.57 9.26 21.92
C LEU A 83 -4.79 9.88 21.24
N THR A 84 -4.57 10.38 20.03
CA THR A 84 -5.65 10.86 19.14
C THR A 84 -6.44 9.67 18.61
N TYR A 85 -7.76 9.76 18.51
CA TYR A 85 -8.60 8.71 17.90
C TYR A 85 -8.10 8.27 16.52
N THR A 86 -7.49 9.19 15.76
CA THR A 86 -6.82 8.92 14.50
C THR A 86 -5.72 7.85 14.61
N LYS A 87 -4.87 7.90 15.65
CA LYS A 87 -3.78 6.93 15.83
C LYS A 87 -4.31 5.54 16.13
N VAL A 88 -5.31 5.45 17.01
CA VAL A 88 -5.98 4.18 17.35
C VAL A 88 -6.66 3.59 16.12
N PHE A 89 -7.36 4.41 15.34
CA PHE A 89 -8.01 3.99 14.10
C PHE A 89 -6.99 3.44 13.08
N ILE A 90 -5.85 4.12 12.88
CA ILE A 90 -4.77 3.63 12.01
C ILE A 90 -4.25 2.27 12.50
N LEU A 91 -4.06 2.12 13.81
CA LEU A 91 -3.56 0.89 14.43
C LEU A 91 -4.52 -0.28 14.17
N VAL A 92 -5.82 -0.08 14.40
CA VAL A 92 -6.86 -1.07 14.15
C VAL A 92 -6.95 -1.40 12.65
N ALA A 93 -6.93 -0.39 11.78
CA ALA A 93 -6.97 -0.59 10.33
C ALA A 93 -5.75 -1.37 9.82
N ALA A 94 -4.55 -1.10 10.35
CA ALA A 94 -3.33 -1.82 10.01
C ALA A 94 -3.39 -3.29 10.44
N PHE A 95 -3.81 -3.57 11.68
CA PHE A 95 -3.99 -4.94 12.16
C PHE A 95 -5.07 -5.68 11.36
N ALA A 96 -6.21 -5.04 11.09
CA ALA A 96 -7.28 -5.62 10.30
C ALA A 96 -6.82 -5.93 8.86
N GLY A 97 -6.10 -5.01 8.22
CA GLY A 97 -5.54 -5.20 6.88
C GLY A 97 -4.52 -6.33 6.82
N MET A 98 -3.61 -6.39 7.80
CA MET A 98 -2.62 -7.46 7.90
C MET A 98 -3.27 -8.83 8.15
N ALA A 99 -4.27 -8.90 9.04
CA ALA A 99 -5.02 -10.12 9.30
C ALA A 99 -5.78 -10.59 8.06
N LEU A 100 -6.45 -9.67 7.35
CA LEU A 100 -7.17 -9.95 6.11
C LEU A 100 -6.23 -10.49 5.02
N LEU A 101 -5.11 -9.81 4.78
CA LEU A 101 -4.10 -10.25 3.81
C LEU A 101 -3.55 -11.63 4.18
N THR A 102 -3.23 -11.85 5.45
CA THR A 102 -2.72 -13.14 5.94
C THR A 102 -3.74 -14.25 5.73
N TYR A 103 -5.01 -13.98 6.03
CA TYR A 103 -6.10 -14.93 5.80
C TYR A 103 -6.22 -15.29 4.31
N ILE A 104 -6.18 -14.29 3.43
CA ILE A 104 -6.22 -14.49 1.98
C ILE A 104 -5.05 -15.36 1.53
N ILE A 105 -3.82 -15.06 1.95
CA ILE A 105 -2.63 -15.81 1.52
C ILE A 105 -2.64 -17.26 2.06
N LYS A 106 -3.12 -17.48 3.29
CA LYS A 106 -3.09 -18.79 3.93
C LYS A 106 -4.18 -19.72 3.40
N TYR A 107 -5.40 -19.21 3.21
CA TYR A 107 -6.59 -20.02 2.95
C TYR A 107 -7.09 -19.98 1.50
N THR A 108 -6.68 -19.02 0.67
CA THR A 108 -7.18 -18.93 -0.72
C THR A 108 -6.27 -19.62 -1.75
N LYS A 109 -6.87 -19.97 -2.89
CA LYS A 109 -6.16 -20.52 -4.06
C LYS A 109 -5.08 -19.55 -4.59
N LEU A 110 -5.34 -18.24 -4.51
CA LEU A 110 -4.39 -17.19 -4.89
C LEU A 110 -3.10 -17.28 -4.07
N GLY A 111 -3.23 -17.43 -2.75
CA GLY A 111 -2.10 -17.59 -1.84
C GLY A 111 -1.31 -18.90 -2.04
N ARG A 112 -1.95 -19.97 -2.53
CA ARG A 112 -1.26 -21.21 -2.92
C ARG A 112 -0.41 -21.00 -4.17
N MET A 113 -0.95 -20.30 -5.17
CA MET A 113 -0.21 -19.98 -6.39
C MET A 113 0.96 -19.03 -6.12
N CYS A 114 0.78 -17.99 -5.29
CA CYS A 114 1.88 -17.10 -4.88
C CYS A 114 3.04 -17.85 -4.21
N ARG A 115 2.74 -18.80 -3.32
CA ARG A 115 3.79 -19.59 -2.66
C ARG A 115 4.54 -20.51 -3.65
N ALA A 116 3.81 -21.09 -4.61
CA ALA A 116 4.42 -21.92 -5.66
C ALA A 116 5.34 -21.10 -6.59
N THR A 117 4.94 -19.90 -7.00
CA THR A 117 5.75 -19.02 -7.85
C THR A 117 6.97 -18.45 -7.14
N GLN A 118 6.93 -18.27 -5.81
CA GLN A 118 8.08 -17.84 -5.02
C GLN A 118 9.17 -18.92 -4.88
N GLN A 119 8.79 -20.21 -4.90
CA GLN A 119 9.76 -21.31 -4.86
C GLN A 119 10.50 -21.46 -6.20
N ASP A 120 9.77 -21.59 -7.29
CA ASP A 120 10.33 -21.61 -8.64
C ASP A 120 9.29 -21.12 -9.66
N ARG A 121 9.52 -19.92 -10.19
CA ARG A 121 8.67 -19.30 -11.21
C ARG A 121 8.62 -20.13 -12.49
N LYS A 122 9.73 -20.77 -12.88
CA LYS A 122 9.83 -21.53 -14.13
C LYS A 122 9.07 -22.84 -14.01
N MET A 123 9.30 -23.61 -12.94
CA MET A 123 8.55 -24.84 -12.67
C MET A 123 7.04 -24.57 -12.51
N ALA A 124 6.65 -23.52 -11.78
CA ALA A 124 5.23 -23.16 -11.62
C ALA A 124 4.54 -22.87 -12.96
N SER A 125 5.24 -22.22 -13.91
CA SER A 125 4.68 -21.95 -15.25
C SER A 125 4.49 -23.21 -16.10
N ILE A 126 5.38 -24.21 -15.95
CA ILE A 126 5.28 -25.51 -16.66
C ILE A 126 4.10 -26.33 -16.10
N LEU A 127 3.80 -26.19 -14.81
CA LEU A 127 2.67 -26.83 -14.14
C LEU A 127 1.31 -26.15 -14.42
N GLY A 128 1.25 -25.21 -15.37
CA GLY A 128 0.02 -24.54 -15.79
C GLY A 128 -0.43 -23.38 -14.88
N ILE A 129 0.40 -22.96 -13.92
CA ILE A 129 0.12 -21.75 -13.11
C ILE A 129 0.50 -20.53 -13.94
N ASN A 130 -0.46 -19.66 -14.22
CA ASN A 130 -0.20 -18.42 -14.95
C ASN A 130 0.55 -17.43 -14.03
N THR A 131 1.88 -17.49 -14.08
CA THR A 131 2.77 -16.67 -13.25
C THR A 131 2.68 -15.18 -13.57
N ASP A 132 2.22 -14.78 -14.77
CA ASP A 132 1.97 -13.36 -15.12
C ASP A 132 0.74 -12.78 -14.43
N ARG A 133 -0.22 -13.62 -14.00
CA ARG A 133 -1.44 -13.20 -13.30
C ARG A 133 -1.31 -13.23 -11.78
N VAL A 134 -0.36 -14.03 -11.27
CA VAL A 134 -0.12 -14.21 -9.84
C VAL A 134 0.85 -13.16 -9.29
N ILE A 135 1.69 -12.59 -10.16
CA ILE A 135 2.71 -11.58 -9.85
C ILE A 135 2.20 -10.20 -10.24
#